data_AF-A0A9P6TZY8-F1
#
_entry.id   AF-A0A9P6TZY8-F1
#
_cell.length_a   1.000
_cell.length_b   1.000
_cell.length_c   1.000
_cell.angle_alpha   90.00
_cell.angle_beta   90.00
_cell.angle_gamma   90.00
#
_symmetry.space_group_name_H-M   'P 1'
#
loop_
_entity.id
_entity.type
_entity.pdbx_description
1 polymer ?
#
loop_
_entity_poly.entity_id
_entity_poly.type
_entity_poly.pdbx_seq_one_letter_code
_entity_poly.pdbx_strand_id
1 'polypeptide(L)'
;MPIENRLPRVEIEFCTGCKWHLRAGWMAQELLLTFGNTIGELALIPGKSATFIVRVNGGVVFDRKDHGRFPEMKEVKQLVRTIIAPEMGLGHSDSTVKSAALENKEKKESTTTSETPLVSQPVQQTSTLPTKSDGGDDEDSTAHDKECTTCQ
;
A
#
# COMPACT_ATOMS: atom_id res chain seq x y z
N MET A 1 -12.55 -30.77 19.30
CA MET A 1 -11.19 -30.89 18.73
C MET A 1 -10.31 -29.90 19.47
N PRO A 2 -9.05 -30.25 19.84
CA PRO A 2 -8.13 -29.24 20.35
C PRO A 2 -7.88 -28.19 19.25
N ILE A 3 -7.77 -26.92 19.64
CA ILE A 3 -7.20 -25.91 18.75
C ILE A 3 -5.69 -26.11 18.82
N GLU A 4 -5.15 -26.87 17.87
CA GLU A 4 -3.70 -26.94 17.68
C GLU A 4 -3.16 -25.53 17.47
N ASN A 5 -2.08 -25.20 18.16
CA ASN A 5 -1.50 -23.86 18.20
C ASN A 5 -0.76 -23.57 16.88
N ARG A 6 -1.52 -23.41 15.80
CA ARG A 6 -1.03 -23.28 14.43
C ARG A 6 -0.11 -22.07 14.32
N LEU A 7 0.98 -22.27 13.58
CA LEU A 7 1.88 -21.20 13.18
C LEU A 7 1.09 -20.10 12.42
N PRO A 8 1.42 -18.81 12.63
CA PRO A 8 0.66 -17.69 12.08
C PRO A 8 0.31 -17.78 10.60
N ARG A 9 -0.95 -17.43 10.30
CA ARG A 9 -1.54 -17.37 8.96
C ARG A 9 -1.44 -15.94 8.43
N VAL A 10 -0.74 -15.76 7.32
CA VAL A 10 -0.62 -14.46 6.64
C VAL A 10 -1.54 -14.45 5.42
N GLU A 11 -2.25 -13.35 5.19
CA GLU A 11 -3.11 -13.17 4.02
C GLU A 11 -2.72 -11.89 3.27
N ILE A 12 -2.69 -11.95 1.94
CA ILE A 12 -2.61 -10.77 1.07
C ILE A 12 -3.81 -10.81 0.14
N GLU A 13 -4.82 -9.98 0.43
CA GLU A 13 -5.99 -9.80 -0.42
C GLU A 13 -5.73 -8.69 -1.44
N PHE A 14 -5.78 -9.00 -2.73
CA PHE A 14 -5.34 -8.08 -3.80
C PHE A 14 -6.35 -8.03 -4.95
N CYS A 15 -6.54 -6.85 -5.54
CA CYS A 15 -7.44 -6.68 -6.66
C CYS A 15 -6.90 -7.32 -7.95
N THR A 16 -7.65 -8.25 -8.53
CA THR A 16 -7.29 -8.94 -9.78
C THR A 16 -7.35 -8.00 -10.99
N GLY A 17 -8.42 -7.22 -11.14
CA GLY A 17 -8.59 -6.27 -12.25
C GLY A 17 -7.50 -5.18 -12.31
N CYS A 18 -6.99 -4.74 -11.16
CA CYS A 18 -5.82 -3.84 -11.09
C CYS A 18 -4.47 -4.50 -11.46
N LYS A 19 -4.46 -5.80 -11.74
CA LYS A 19 -3.28 -6.62 -12.07
C LYS A 19 -2.18 -6.61 -10.99
N TRP A 20 -2.53 -6.42 -9.71
CA TRP A 20 -1.58 -6.38 -8.60
C TRP A 20 -1.04 -7.75 -8.14
N HIS A 21 -1.33 -8.82 -8.88
CA HIS A 21 -0.85 -10.18 -8.60
C HIS A 21 0.68 -10.26 -8.48
N LEU A 22 1.44 -9.52 -9.31
CA LEU A 22 2.90 -9.47 -9.21
C LEU A 22 3.38 -8.83 -7.89
N ARG A 23 2.73 -7.74 -7.43
CA ARG A 23 3.08 -7.07 -6.17
C ARG A 23 2.73 -7.93 -4.97
N ALA A 24 1.57 -8.59 -4.99
CA ALA A 24 1.16 -9.53 -3.94
C ALA A 24 2.09 -10.76 -3.89
N GLY A 25 2.41 -11.36 -5.04
CA GLY A 25 3.32 -12.50 -5.14
C GLY A 25 4.77 -12.19 -4.76
N TRP A 26 5.29 -11.00 -5.09
CA TRP A 26 6.60 -10.55 -4.60
C TRP A 26 6.59 -10.35 -3.08
N MET A 27 5.58 -9.66 -2.55
CA MET A 27 5.43 -9.43 -1.11
C MET A 27 5.30 -10.74 -0.32
N ALA A 28 4.63 -11.74 -0.88
CA ALA A 28 4.58 -13.09 -0.32
C ALA A 28 5.95 -13.76 -0.24
N GLN A 29 6.75 -13.71 -1.32
CA GLN A 29 8.11 -14.26 -1.35
C GLN A 29 9.01 -13.55 -0.32
N GLU A 30 8.96 -12.22 -0.25
CA GLU A 30 9.72 -11.42 0.71
C GLU A 30 9.39 -11.76 2.17
N LEU A 31 8.12 -12.06 2.49
CA LEU A 31 7.70 -12.48 3.83
C LEU A 31 8.17 -13.91 4.14
N LEU A 32 7.98 -14.86 3.22
CA LEU A 32 8.43 -16.24 3.39
C LEU A 32 9.96 -16.34 3.51
N LEU A 33 10.72 -15.55 2.74
CA LEU A 33 12.19 -15.48 2.85
C LEU A 33 12.67 -14.84 4.16
N THR A 34 11.89 -13.94 4.75
CA THR A 34 12.27 -13.24 6.00
C THR A 34 11.94 -14.06 7.24
N PHE A 35 10.77 -14.69 7.26
CA PHE A 35 10.24 -15.35 8.45
C PHE A 35 10.34 -16.88 8.41
N GLY A 36 10.49 -17.47 7.23
CA GLY A 36 10.62 -18.92 7.03
C GLY A 36 9.55 -19.70 7.79
N ASN A 37 10.00 -20.70 8.56
CA ASN A 37 9.16 -21.60 9.37
C ASN A 37 8.37 -20.89 10.51
N THR A 38 8.50 -19.58 10.68
CA THR A 38 7.68 -18.79 11.62
C THR A 38 6.27 -18.53 11.05
N ILE A 39 6.12 -18.52 9.72
CA ILE A 39 4.82 -18.45 9.05
C ILE A 39 4.33 -19.89 8.83
N GLY A 40 3.08 -20.18 9.21
CA GLY A 40 2.47 -21.50 8.98
C GLY A 40 1.91 -21.66 7.58
N GLU A 41 1.25 -20.61 7.09
CA GLU A 41 0.71 -20.53 5.73
C GLU A 41 0.64 -19.06 5.28
N LEU A 42 0.78 -18.84 3.97
CA LEU A 42 0.57 -17.54 3.34
C LEU A 42 -0.44 -17.69 2.19
N ALA A 43 -1.58 -17.03 2.32
CA ALA A 43 -2.65 -17.04 1.32
C ALA A 43 -2.63 -15.78 0.44
N LEU A 44 -2.57 -15.97 -0.87
CA LEU A 44 -2.86 -14.93 -1.86
C LEU A 44 -4.35 -14.99 -2.21
N ILE A 45 -5.11 -13.95 -1.88
CA ILE A 45 -6.58 -13.94 -1.98
C ILE A 45 -7.02 -12.98 -3.10
N PRO A 46 -7.66 -13.49 -4.17
CA PRO A 46 -8.28 -12.65 -5.20
C PRO A 46 -9.42 -11.79 -4.63
N GLY A 47 -9.25 -10.47 -4.69
CA GLY A 47 -10.22 -9.47 -4.24
C GLY A 47 -10.73 -8.56 -5.37
N LYS A 48 -11.72 -7.72 -5.04
CA LYS A 48 -12.37 -6.76 -5.96
C LYS A 48 -12.13 -5.31 -5.56
N SER A 49 -12.66 -4.37 -6.36
CA SER A 49 -12.87 -2.96 -6.01
C SER A 49 -11.65 -2.28 -5.42
N ALA A 50 -10.53 -2.40 -6.14
CA ALA A 50 -9.23 -1.81 -5.80
C ALA A 50 -8.81 -2.05 -4.34
N THR A 51 -8.85 -3.31 -3.90
CA THR A 51 -8.42 -3.75 -2.55
C THR A 51 -6.95 -4.19 -2.57
N PHE A 52 -6.19 -3.81 -1.53
CA PHE A 52 -4.86 -4.36 -1.25
C PHE A 52 -4.66 -4.36 0.27
N ILE A 53 -4.94 -5.50 0.91
CA ILE A 53 -4.96 -5.68 2.37
C ILE A 53 -3.97 -6.77 2.75
N VAL A 54 -3.16 -6.51 3.79
CA VAL A 54 -2.36 -7.54 4.46
C VAL A 54 -3.01 -7.86 5.80
N ARG A 55 -3.26 -9.15 6.08
CA ARG A 55 -3.75 -9.64 7.38
C ARG A 55 -2.78 -10.65 8.01
N VAL A 56 -2.79 -10.73 9.33
CA VAL A 56 -2.11 -11.78 10.11
C VAL A 56 -3.11 -12.33 11.12
N ASN A 57 -3.33 -13.64 11.11
CA ASN A 57 -4.33 -14.33 11.94
C ASN A 57 -5.74 -13.70 11.83
N GLY A 58 -6.10 -13.17 10.66
CA GLY A 58 -7.36 -12.48 10.39
C GLY A 58 -7.41 -11.00 10.81
N GLY A 59 -6.47 -10.53 11.64
CA GLY A 59 -6.34 -9.10 11.97
C GLY A 59 -5.73 -8.33 10.80
N VAL A 60 -6.33 -7.18 10.44
CA VAL A 60 -5.76 -6.28 9.41
C VAL A 60 -4.48 -5.63 9.95
N VAL A 61 -3.42 -5.71 9.15
CA VAL A 61 -2.10 -5.17 9.45
C VAL A 61 -1.77 -3.97 8.56
N PHE A 62 -2.34 -3.93 7.35
CA PHE A 62 -2.30 -2.78 6.44
C PHE A 62 -3.47 -2.85 5.46
N ASP A 63 -4.16 -1.73 5.19
CA ASP A 63 -5.03 -1.54 4.02
C ASP A 63 -4.56 -0.31 3.22
N ARG A 64 -4.38 -0.46 1.90
CA ARG A 64 -4.10 0.66 1.00
C ARG A 64 -5.23 1.70 1.00
N LYS A 65 -6.48 1.33 1.28
CA LYS A 65 -7.62 2.27 1.36
C LYS A 65 -7.45 3.26 2.51
N ASP A 66 -7.01 2.79 3.68
CA ASP A 66 -6.78 3.63 4.86
C ASP A 66 -5.51 4.48 4.72
N HIS A 67 -4.44 3.92 4.14
CA HIS A 67 -3.16 4.61 3.98
C HIS A 67 -3.03 5.45 2.69
N GLY A 68 -3.94 5.33 1.73
CA GLY A 68 -3.88 5.99 0.42
C GLY A 68 -2.73 5.56 -0.51
N ARG A 69 -1.86 4.63 -0.07
CA ARG A 69 -0.65 4.20 -0.78
C ARG A 69 -0.42 2.70 -0.63
N PHE A 70 0.43 2.13 -1.47
CA PHE A 70 0.93 0.77 -1.24
C PHE A 70 1.82 0.72 0.01
N PRO A 71 1.86 -0.43 0.69
CA PRO A 71 2.76 -0.63 1.81
C PRO A 71 4.20 -0.81 1.33
N GLU A 72 5.17 -0.30 2.08
CA GLU A 72 6.57 -0.58 1.81
C GLU A 72 6.97 -1.94 2.40
N MET A 73 7.86 -2.68 1.74
CA MET A 73 8.23 -4.02 2.20
C MET A 73 8.89 -4.02 3.59
N LYS A 74 9.59 -2.94 3.94
CA LYS A 74 10.15 -2.70 5.28
C LYS A 74 9.06 -2.54 6.35
N GLU A 75 8.04 -1.73 6.05
CA GLU A 75 6.86 -1.52 6.90
C GLU A 75 6.10 -2.83 7.12
N VAL A 76 5.80 -3.60 6.06
CA VAL A 76 5.10 -4.90 6.24
C VAL A 76 5.93 -5.88 7.06
N LYS A 77 7.26 -5.97 6.86
CA LYS A 77 8.12 -6.83 7.68
C LYS A 77 8.11 -6.40 9.16
N GLN A 78 8.21 -5.10 9.45
CA GLN A 78 8.12 -4.58 10.82
C GLN A 78 6.76 -4.91 11.47
N LEU A 79 5.66 -4.65 10.77
CA LEU A 79 4.30 -4.86 11.31
C LEU A 79 3.98 -6.34 11.50
N VAL A 80 4.28 -7.20 10.50
CA VAL A 80 4.09 -8.66 10.59
C VAL A 80 4.93 -9.24 11.72
N ARG A 81 6.22 -8.89 11.83
CA ARG A 81 7.08 -9.32 12.94
C ARG A 81 6.44 -8.99 14.30
N THR A 82 5.95 -7.76 14.46
CA THR A 82 5.40 -7.28 15.75
C THR A 82 4.24 -8.16 16.26
N ILE A 83 3.58 -8.91 15.35
CA ILE A 83 2.53 -9.88 15.67
C ILE A 83 3.08 -11.31 15.80
N ILE A 84 4.02 -11.75 14.96
CA ILE A 84 4.44 -13.17 14.88
C ILE A 84 5.74 -13.53 15.61
N ALA A 85 6.65 -12.58 15.82
CA ALA A 85 7.97 -12.82 16.40
C ALA A 85 8.62 -11.50 16.90
N PRO A 86 8.08 -10.84 17.94
CA PRO A 86 8.52 -9.50 18.37
C PRO A 86 10.03 -9.41 18.70
N GLU A 87 10.62 -10.48 19.23
CA GLU A 87 12.05 -10.59 19.57
C GLU A 87 12.99 -10.74 18.35
N MET A 88 12.45 -10.89 17.13
CA MET A 88 13.25 -11.13 15.92
C MET A 88 13.83 -9.83 15.36
N GLY A 89 15.16 -9.72 15.32
CA GLY A 89 15.84 -8.65 14.59
C GLY A 89 15.73 -8.80 13.07
N LEU A 90 15.31 -7.75 12.38
CA LEU A 90 15.15 -7.67 10.92
C LEU A 90 16.30 -6.90 10.23
N GLY A 91 17.38 -6.62 10.97
CA GLY A 91 18.59 -5.96 10.49
C GLY A 91 18.32 -4.55 9.94
N HIS A 92 18.68 -4.31 8.67
CA HIS A 92 18.42 -3.04 7.97
C HIS A 92 16.93 -2.65 7.92
N SER A 93 16.01 -3.60 8.14
CA SER A 93 14.57 -3.32 8.23
C SER A 93 14.16 -2.72 9.58
N ASP A 94 14.96 -2.81 10.64
CA ASP A 94 14.61 -2.24 11.96
C ASP A 94 15.00 -0.78 12.14
N SER A 95 15.95 -0.28 11.35
CA SER A 95 16.40 1.10 11.46
C SER A 95 15.26 2.07 11.14
N THR A 96 14.78 2.82 12.14
CA THR A 96 13.85 3.94 11.92
C THR A 96 14.43 4.89 10.87
N VAL A 97 13.69 5.18 9.79
CA VAL A 97 14.20 6.02 8.70
C VAL A 97 14.45 7.45 9.18
N LYS A 98 15.72 7.79 9.43
CA LYS A 98 16.14 9.07 10.03
C LYS A 98 17.48 9.58 9.50
N SER A 99 17.61 9.67 8.17
CA SER A 99 18.75 10.31 7.48
C SER A 99 18.29 11.12 6.26
N ALA A 100 17.58 12.22 6.50
CA ALA A 100 17.25 13.24 5.48
C ALA A 100 17.11 14.65 6.11
N ALA A 101 17.88 14.94 7.17
CA ALA A 101 17.69 16.15 7.99
C ALA A 101 18.97 16.68 8.68
N LEU A 102 20.16 16.13 8.39
CA LEU A 102 21.41 16.46 9.11
C LEU A 102 22.64 16.58 8.17
N GLU A 103 22.50 17.28 7.04
CA GLU A 103 23.71 17.66 6.26
C GLU A 103 23.58 18.98 5.48
N ASN A 104 22.96 20.01 6.08
CA ASN A 104 23.26 21.40 5.68
C ASN A 104 22.89 22.42 6.77
N LYS A 105 23.86 22.91 7.56
CA LYS A 105 23.62 24.01 8.50
C LYS A 105 24.82 24.88 8.88
N GLU A 106 25.84 25.01 8.02
CA GLU A 106 27.00 25.86 8.34
C GLU A 106 27.54 26.71 7.18
N LYS A 107 26.67 27.60 6.67
CA LYS A 107 27.09 28.93 6.24
C LYS A 107 25.96 29.94 6.40
N LYS A 108 26.15 30.98 7.22
CA LYS A 108 25.12 31.98 7.55
C LYS A 108 25.70 33.40 7.61
N GLU A 109 25.97 33.96 6.44
CA GLU A 109 26.15 35.40 6.19
C GLU A 109 25.89 35.67 4.70
N SER A 110 25.34 36.82 4.28
CA SER A 110 24.87 37.98 5.04
C SER A 110 23.79 38.75 4.24
N THR A 111 23.43 39.97 4.68
CA THR A 111 22.77 41.03 3.89
C THR A 111 21.26 40.92 3.62
N THR A 112 20.48 41.53 4.52
CA THR A 112 19.60 42.69 4.25
C THR A 112 18.84 42.79 2.91
N THR A 113 17.50 42.82 2.98
CA THR A 113 16.65 44.02 2.73
C THR A 113 15.22 43.76 3.22
N SER A 114 14.48 44.82 3.54
CA SER A 114 13.15 44.81 4.18
C SER A 114 11.98 44.85 3.17
N GLU A 115 10.77 44.98 3.73
CA GLU A 115 9.54 45.54 3.14
C GLU A 115 8.48 44.55 2.57
N THR A 116 7.25 45.06 2.61
CA THR A 116 5.90 44.46 2.43
C THR A 116 5.01 45.66 2.00
N PRO A 117 3.77 45.56 1.44
CA PRO A 117 2.85 44.41 1.48
C PRO A 117 1.85 44.23 0.29
N LEU A 118 0.97 43.21 0.43
CA LEU A 118 -0.49 43.22 0.08
C LEU A 118 -0.99 43.18 -1.40
N VAL A 119 -2.25 42.71 -1.53
CA VAL A 119 -3.31 43.03 -2.54
C VAL A 119 -3.72 41.94 -3.59
N SER A 120 -4.85 41.28 -3.29
CA SER A 120 -5.99 40.86 -4.16
C SER A 120 -5.97 39.67 -5.16
N GLN A 121 -7.19 39.13 -5.32
CA GLN A 121 -7.74 38.16 -6.29
C GLN A 121 -8.44 38.93 -7.46
N PRO A 122 -9.44 38.42 -8.23
CA PRO A 122 -9.79 37.04 -8.71
C PRO A 122 -9.56 36.88 -10.27
N VAL A 123 -10.15 35.99 -11.12
CA VAL A 123 -11.56 35.80 -11.58
C VAL A 123 -11.69 34.65 -12.63
N GLN A 124 -12.81 33.87 -12.61
CA GLN A 124 -13.44 33.00 -13.66
C GLN A 124 -12.63 31.84 -14.34
N GLN A 125 -13.14 30.67 -14.79
CA GLN A 125 -14.46 30.04 -15.06
C GLN A 125 -14.79 29.84 -16.57
N THR A 126 -15.10 28.59 -16.98
CA THR A 126 -15.84 28.03 -18.17
C THR A 126 -15.21 26.71 -18.68
N SER A 127 -15.82 25.86 -19.54
CA SER A 127 -17.14 25.18 -19.43
C SER A 127 -17.34 24.02 -20.44
N THR A 128 -17.80 22.84 -19.96
CA THR A 128 -18.67 21.82 -20.62
C THR A 128 -18.38 21.18 -22.00
N LEU A 129 -18.31 19.82 -21.96
CA LEU A 129 -18.85 18.76 -22.85
C LEU A 129 -20.03 19.12 -23.79
N PRO A 130 -20.22 18.41 -24.94
CA PRO A 130 -20.79 17.03 -25.04
C PRO A 130 -19.80 16.01 -25.72
N THR A 131 -20.09 14.78 -26.20
CA THR A 131 -21.34 14.13 -26.71
C THR A 131 -21.31 12.57 -26.56
N LYS A 132 -22.19 11.83 -27.27
CA LYS A 132 -22.39 10.35 -27.33
C LYS A 132 -21.76 9.73 -28.62
N SER A 133 -21.86 8.46 -29.04
CA SER A 133 -22.88 7.39 -28.80
C SER A 133 -22.46 5.98 -29.27
N ASP A 134 -23.09 4.93 -28.69
CA ASP A 134 -23.21 3.53 -29.16
C ASP A 134 -21.91 2.69 -29.38
N GLY A 135 -21.91 1.35 -29.33
CA GLY A 135 -22.97 0.38 -28.99
C GLY A 135 -22.64 -1.02 -29.54
N GLY A 136 -22.87 -2.11 -28.78
CA GLY A 136 -22.65 -3.49 -29.23
C GLY A 136 -22.49 -4.51 -28.10
N ASP A 137 -23.21 -5.63 -28.20
CA ASP A 137 -23.23 -6.74 -27.25
C ASP A 137 -22.39 -7.93 -27.74
N ASP A 138 -21.62 -8.55 -26.85
CA ASP A 138 -21.02 -9.89 -27.04
C ASP A 138 -20.94 -10.61 -25.66
N GLU A 139 -21.56 -11.79 -25.55
CA GLU A 139 -21.44 -12.65 -24.37
C GLU A 139 -20.28 -13.65 -24.53
N ASP A 140 -19.13 -13.39 -23.90
CA ASP A 140 -18.10 -14.41 -23.66
C ASP A 140 -18.00 -14.82 -22.18
N SER A 141 -17.75 -16.11 -21.95
CA SER A 141 -17.90 -16.78 -20.65
C SER A 141 -16.64 -16.76 -19.80
N THR A 142 -16.08 -15.57 -19.54
CA THR A 142 -15.00 -15.39 -18.54
C THR A 142 -15.42 -14.42 -17.42
N ALA A 143 -15.81 -14.97 -16.28
CA ALA A 143 -16.37 -14.21 -15.15
C ALA A 143 -15.31 -13.45 -14.31
N HIS A 144 -14.63 -12.47 -14.91
CA HIS A 144 -13.66 -11.60 -14.23
C HIS A 144 -14.13 -10.15 -14.08
N ASP A 145 -14.84 -9.60 -15.06
CA ASP A 145 -14.93 -8.14 -15.26
C ASP A 145 -16.31 -7.53 -14.95
N LYS A 146 -16.75 -7.65 -13.68
CA LYS A 146 -17.87 -6.85 -13.14
C LYS A 146 -17.48 -6.19 -11.80
N GLU A 147 -17.52 -4.87 -11.81
CA GLU A 147 -17.21 -3.86 -10.79
C GLU A 147 -15.76 -3.71 -10.27
N CYS A 148 -14.90 -3.19 -11.16
CA CYS A 148 -13.57 -2.63 -10.82
C CYS A 148 -13.54 -1.09 -10.95
N THR A 149 -14.63 -0.39 -10.62
CA THR A 149 -14.79 1.06 -10.91
C THR A 149 -13.82 1.98 -10.16
N THR A 150 -13.21 1.50 -9.08
CA THR A 150 -12.16 2.21 -8.29
C THR A 150 -10.73 1.83 -8.71
N CYS A 151 -10.57 1.03 -9.78
CA CYS A 151 -9.31 0.41 -10.17
C CYS A 151 -8.46 1.32 -11.10
N GLN A 152 -8.04 2.46 -10.54
CA GLN A 152 -7.11 3.42 -11.13
C GLN A 152 -5.73 3.33 -10.44
#